data_AF-A0AAW2TFU5-F1
#
_entry.id   AF-A0AAW2TFU5-F1
#
_cell.length_a   1.000
_cell.length_b   1.000
_cell.length_c   1.000
_cell.angle_alpha   90.00
_cell.angle_beta   90.00
_cell.angle_gamma   90.00
#
_symmetry.space_group_name_H-M   'P 1'
#
loop_
_entity.id
_entity.type
_entity.pdbx_description
1 polymer ?
#
loop_
_entity_poly.entity_id
_entity_poly.type
_entity_poly.pdbx_seq_one_letter_code
_entity_poly.pdbx_strand_id
1 'polypeptide(L)'
;MAHHSKTPAGNSPQQPRAAPRVPQPLILHGPRGVGKTTLILERLFERWNTGPHITGYVDFAESIEDYHPKHGQSYPWTSWTTCPPPKLVTLKDQLENCLESMTQRAIMLGTISSHQIFTILTKWHSPTTALSQILNKDSGSRMPVRTKKNRVSTSNLWDSAVFKLSSGLCEQELDWVLDKSITVEEGSYYKEAMAALKLAKEVIRIQEKWRENAVRDLNNRGGFSRSLANSATDWPCLLLELLSLAAEMDYFQPKLVINNIEVLKNAVSEDDRTICGSMYHDSLIWRIIALGANERCLPVLLITSDG
;
A
#
# COMPACT_ATOMS: atom_id res chain seq x y z
N MET A 1 63.05 -24.46 -10.20
CA MET A 1 62.44 -23.82 -9.01
C MET A 1 61.15 -23.18 -9.46
N ALA A 2 60.02 -23.75 -9.01
CA ALA A 2 58.70 -23.47 -9.57
C ALA A 2 58.09 -22.17 -9.01
N HIS A 3 57.50 -21.40 -9.92
CA HIS A 3 56.64 -20.25 -9.64
C HIS A 3 55.35 -20.70 -8.93
N HIS A 4 54.97 -20.02 -7.85
CA HIS A 4 53.60 -20.03 -7.34
C HIS A 4 53.05 -18.60 -7.25
N SER A 5 52.21 -18.27 -8.24
CA SER A 5 51.25 -17.18 -8.21
C SER A 5 50.13 -17.52 -7.20
N LYS A 6 49.90 -16.63 -6.23
CA LYS A 6 48.71 -16.67 -5.38
C LYS A 6 47.57 -15.94 -6.09
N THR A 7 46.54 -16.67 -6.47
CA THR A 7 45.22 -16.16 -6.82
C THR A 7 44.55 -15.51 -5.60
N PRO A 8 43.86 -14.36 -5.72
CA PRO A 8 43.01 -13.86 -4.65
C PRO A 8 41.73 -14.71 -4.57
N ALA A 9 41.40 -15.12 -3.35
CA ALA A 9 40.20 -15.87 -3.03
C ALA A 9 38.94 -15.08 -3.42
N GLY A 10 37.99 -15.79 -4.05
CA GLY A 10 36.73 -15.25 -4.52
C GLY A 10 35.88 -14.67 -3.39
N ASN A 11 35.14 -13.62 -3.74
CA ASN A 11 34.09 -13.03 -2.93
C ASN A 11 33.11 -14.11 -2.49
N SER A 12 33.07 -14.35 -1.18
CA SER A 12 32.02 -15.06 -0.49
C SER A 12 30.66 -14.42 -0.82
N PRO A 13 29.59 -15.21 -1.05
CA PRO A 13 28.25 -14.63 -1.16
C PRO A 13 27.92 -13.89 0.15
N GLN A 14 27.55 -12.61 0.04
CA GLN A 14 27.07 -11.80 1.15
C GLN A 14 25.94 -12.56 1.87
N GLN A 15 26.08 -12.75 3.18
CA GLN A 15 24.96 -13.19 4.03
C GLN A 15 23.75 -12.28 3.78
N PRO A 16 22.52 -12.82 3.72
CA PRO A 16 21.34 -11.98 3.59
C PRO A 16 21.30 -10.99 4.75
N ARG A 17 21.39 -9.70 4.44
CA ARG A 17 21.27 -8.61 5.41
C ARG A 17 19.91 -8.75 6.11
N ALA A 18 19.90 -8.70 7.44
CA ALA A 18 18.65 -8.86 8.18
C ALA A 18 17.68 -7.73 7.83
N ALA A 19 16.39 -8.05 7.73
CA ALA A 19 15.32 -7.10 7.45
C ALA A 19 14.59 -6.76 8.77
N PRO A 20 14.31 -5.48 9.08
CA PRO A 20 13.58 -5.09 10.27
C PRO A 20 12.09 -5.42 10.09
N ARG A 21 11.73 -6.68 10.31
CA ARG A 21 10.38 -7.20 10.16
C ARG A 21 9.86 -7.67 11.51
N VAL A 22 8.61 -7.37 11.82
CA VAL A 22 7.98 -7.75 13.09
C VAL A 22 6.95 -8.85 12.88
N PRO A 23 6.82 -9.81 13.81
CA PRO A 23 5.85 -10.89 13.68
C PRO A 23 4.41 -10.44 13.95
N GLN A 24 4.19 -9.31 14.63
CA GLN A 24 2.86 -8.79 14.95
C GLN A 24 2.86 -7.26 15.01
N PRO A 25 1.73 -6.62 14.65
CA PRO A 25 1.58 -5.18 14.84
C PRO A 25 1.57 -4.82 16.34
N LEU A 26 2.06 -3.62 16.66
CA LEU A 26 2.02 -3.07 18.01
C LEU A 26 0.71 -2.28 18.18
N ILE A 27 -0.05 -2.57 19.23
CA ILE A 27 -1.27 -1.83 19.57
C ILE A 27 -0.98 -0.97 20.80
N LEU A 28 -1.09 0.34 20.65
CA LEU A 28 -0.98 1.29 21.75
C LEU A 28 -2.38 1.76 22.15
N HIS A 29 -2.91 1.14 23.19
CA HIS A 29 -4.27 1.36 23.68
C HIS A 29 -4.29 1.99 25.08
N GLY A 30 -5.34 2.77 25.36
CA GLY A 30 -5.62 3.34 26.67
C GLY A 30 -6.51 4.58 26.56
N PRO A 31 -6.80 5.27 27.69
CA PRO A 31 -7.73 6.39 27.68
C PRO A 31 -7.28 7.57 26.79
N ARG A 32 -8.23 8.42 26.41
CA ARG A 32 -7.95 9.67 25.69
C ARG A 32 -7.12 10.61 26.58
N GLY A 33 -6.23 11.40 25.98
CA GLY A 33 -5.42 12.39 26.71
C GLY A 33 -4.20 11.84 27.47
N VAL A 34 -3.96 10.53 27.51
CA VAL A 34 -2.79 9.94 28.22
C VAL A 34 -1.46 10.10 27.48
N GLY A 35 -1.41 10.91 26.42
CA GLY A 35 -0.18 11.23 25.69
C GLY A 35 0.30 10.18 24.68
N LYS A 36 -0.54 9.21 24.25
CA LYS A 36 -0.17 8.20 23.24
C LYS A 36 0.32 8.83 21.93
N THR A 37 -0.46 9.74 21.36
CA THR A 37 -0.12 10.46 20.13
C THR A 37 1.09 11.38 20.34
N THR A 38 1.17 12.06 21.50
CA THR A 38 2.32 12.89 21.88
C THR A 38 3.62 12.09 21.96
N LEU A 39 3.59 10.86 22.51
CA LEU A 39 4.74 9.97 22.52
C LEU A 39 5.23 9.68 21.11
N ILE A 40 4.32 9.38 20.18
CA ILE A 40 4.72 9.10 18.80
C ILE A 40 5.23 10.36 18.13
N LEU A 41 4.43 11.44 18.07
CA LEU A 41 4.74 12.64 17.30
C LEU A 41 5.92 13.43 17.87
N GLU A 42 5.95 13.68 19.18
CA GLU A 42 6.93 14.60 19.79
C GLU A 42 8.20 13.89 20.29
N ARG A 43 8.17 12.57 20.48
CA ARG A 43 9.34 11.84 21.04
C ARG A 43 9.98 10.86 20.07
N LEU A 44 9.21 10.26 19.16
CA LEU A 44 9.69 9.18 18.32
C LEU A 44 9.76 9.57 16.84
N PHE A 45 8.84 10.40 16.36
CA PHE A 45 8.65 10.66 14.93
C PHE A 45 9.88 11.22 14.23
N GLU A 46 10.57 12.20 14.83
CA GLU A 46 11.80 12.77 14.26
C GLU A 46 12.88 11.69 14.06
N ARG A 47 13.16 10.90 15.11
CA ARG A 47 14.13 9.81 15.05
C ARG A 47 13.71 8.72 14.07
N TRP A 48 12.41 8.42 14.00
CA TRP A 48 11.86 7.44 13.07
C TRP A 48 11.78 7.92 11.62
N ASN A 49 12.17 9.16 11.34
CA ASN A 49 12.35 9.72 10.00
C ASN A 49 13.78 10.19 9.74
N THR A 50 14.73 9.80 10.60
CA THR A 50 16.16 10.10 10.44
C THR A 50 16.91 8.86 9.93
N GLY A 51 17.88 9.05 9.04
CA GLY A 51 18.69 7.95 8.49
C GLY A 51 17.88 7.04 7.55
N PRO A 52 18.08 5.71 7.58
CA PRO A 52 17.39 4.77 6.68
C PRO A 52 15.90 4.60 7.02
N HIS A 53 15.43 5.24 8.08
CA HIS A 53 14.09 5.11 8.58
C HIS A 53 13.11 6.01 7.83
N ILE A 54 11.95 5.45 7.47
CA ILE A 54 10.80 6.20 6.98
C ILE A 54 9.57 5.82 7.80
N THR A 55 8.72 6.79 8.11
CA THR A 55 7.46 6.57 8.83
C THR A 55 6.30 7.13 8.04
N GLY A 56 5.37 6.25 7.66
CA GLY A 56 4.03 6.67 7.28
C GLY A 56 3.24 6.98 8.54
N TYR A 57 2.59 8.13 8.59
CA TYR A 57 1.70 8.51 9.68
C TYR A 57 0.34 8.88 9.09
N VAL A 58 -0.69 8.16 9.51
CA VAL A 58 -2.08 8.40 9.13
C VAL A 58 -2.86 8.68 10.40
N ASP A 59 -3.60 9.79 10.44
CA ASP A 59 -4.54 10.09 11.51
C ASP A 59 -5.95 10.16 10.95
N PHE A 60 -6.76 9.13 11.20
CA PHE A 60 -8.13 9.09 10.67
C PHE A 60 -9.05 10.13 11.31
N ALA A 61 -8.68 10.69 12.47
CA ALA A 61 -9.44 11.81 13.03
C ALA A 61 -9.18 13.12 12.27
N GLU A 62 -8.14 13.21 11.43
CA GLU A 62 -7.82 14.43 10.66
C GLU A 62 -8.97 14.85 9.73
N SER A 63 -9.77 13.89 9.25
CA SER A 63 -10.93 14.17 8.39
C SER A 63 -12.12 14.79 9.14
N ILE A 64 -12.08 14.83 10.48
CA ILE A 64 -13.13 15.44 11.30
C ILE A 64 -12.66 16.84 11.71
N GLU A 65 -12.84 17.81 10.82
CA GLU A 65 -12.20 19.13 10.91
C GLU A 65 -12.46 19.85 12.25
N ASP A 66 -13.69 19.77 12.74
CA ASP A 66 -14.13 20.39 13.99
C ASP A 66 -13.47 19.82 15.26
N TYR A 67 -12.75 18.71 15.15
CA TYR A 67 -12.24 17.94 16.29
C TYR A 67 -10.77 17.54 16.15
N HIS A 68 -9.98 18.25 15.34
CA HIS A 68 -8.58 17.90 15.11
C HIS A 68 -7.61 19.07 15.35
N PRO A 69 -6.49 18.86 16.09
CA PRO A 69 -5.47 19.89 16.35
C PRO A 69 -4.87 20.56 15.12
N LYS A 70 -4.75 19.83 14.00
CA LYS A 70 -4.27 20.39 12.73
C LYS A 70 -5.12 21.55 12.21
N HIS A 71 -6.40 21.59 12.57
CA HIS A 71 -7.35 22.62 12.17
C HIS A 71 -7.61 23.65 13.29
N GLY A 72 -6.74 23.69 14.30
CA GLY A 72 -6.87 24.60 15.45
C GLY A 72 -7.87 24.15 16.51
N GLN A 73 -8.39 22.92 16.41
CA GLN A 73 -9.37 22.35 17.35
C GLN A 73 -8.71 21.38 18.34
N SER A 74 -9.50 20.78 19.22
CA SER A 74 -9.03 19.71 20.12
C SER A 74 -9.71 18.40 19.78
N TYR A 75 -9.01 17.29 20.03
CA TYR A 75 -9.63 15.97 19.96
C TYR A 75 -10.82 15.88 20.94
N PRO A 76 -11.87 15.13 20.58
CA PRO A 76 -13.03 15.00 21.44
C PRO A 76 -12.64 14.17 22.66
N TRP A 77 -12.99 14.66 23.85
CA TRP A 77 -12.80 13.94 25.11
C TRP A 77 -13.78 12.76 25.27
N THR A 78 -14.92 12.81 24.58
CA THR A 78 -15.96 11.78 24.51
C THR A 78 -15.77 10.84 23.31
N SER A 79 -16.52 9.74 23.22
CA SER A 79 -16.42 8.74 22.13
C SER A 79 -16.48 9.35 20.72
N TRP A 80 -15.82 8.72 19.74
CA TRP A 80 -15.91 9.10 18.32
C TRP A 80 -17.32 8.96 17.75
N THR A 81 -18.19 8.22 18.44
CA THR A 81 -19.61 8.07 18.08
C THR A 81 -20.41 9.36 18.22
N THR A 82 -19.93 10.33 19.02
CA THR A 82 -20.57 11.65 19.16
C THR A 82 -20.13 12.67 18.12
N CYS A 83 -19.10 12.34 17.33
CA CYS A 83 -18.60 13.21 16.27
C CYS A 83 -19.36 12.97 14.97
N PRO A 84 -19.43 13.98 14.08
CA PRO A 84 -19.90 13.76 12.72
C PRO A 84 -19.13 12.61 12.07
N PRO A 85 -19.80 11.59 11.51
CA PRO A 85 -19.12 10.44 10.97
C PRO A 85 -18.36 10.85 9.70
N PRO A 86 -17.04 10.56 9.60
CA PRO A 86 -16.27 10.86 8.41
C PRO A 86 -16.67 9.93 7.25
N LYS A 87 -16.37 10.35 6.03
CA LYS A 87 -16.60 9.53 4.83
C LYS A 87 -15.55 8.43 4.75
N LEU A 88 -15.99 7.19 4.53
CA LEU A 88 -15.09 6.05 4.37
C LEU A 88 -14.10 6.25 3.22
N VAL A 89 -14.55 6.83 2.09
CA VAL A 89 -13.68 7.11 0.94
C VAL A 89 -12.52 8.02 1.33
N THR A 90 -12.77 9.07 2.12
CA THR A 90 -11.72 9.98 2.59
C THR A 90 -10.69 9.26 3.46
N LEU A 91 -11.14 8.41 4.39
CA LEU A 91 -10.23 7.64 5.25
C LEU A 91 -9.42 6.62 4.45
N LYS A 92 -10.06 5.94 3.49
CA LYS A 92 -9.36 5.03 2.57
C LYS A 92 -8.27 5.78 1.79
N ASP A 93 -8.62 6.91 1.20
CA ASP A 93 -7.68 7.72 0.41
C ASP A 93 -6.51 8.20 1.28
N GLN A 94 -6.73 8.61 2.53
CA GLN A 94 -5.65 8.97 3.46
C GLN A 94 -4.65 7.84 3.66
N LEU A 95 -5.14 6.61 3.91
CA LEU A 95 -4.28 5.44 4.10
C LEU A 95 -3.56 5.05 2.81
N GLU A 96 -4.30 4.96 1.71
CA GLU A 96 -3.77 4.56 0.40
C GLU A 96 -2.71 5.56 -0.08
N ASN A 97 -2.97 6.86 0.01
CA ASN A 97 -2.00 7.90 -0.39
C ASN A 97 -0.73 7.85 0.47
N CYS A 98 -0.85 7.62 1.78
CA CYS A 98 0.31 7.47 2.66
C CYS A 98 1.17 6.27 2.25
N LEU A 99 0.54 5.10 2.06
CA LEU A 99 1.24 3.88 1.65
C LEU A 99 1.82 3.98 0.25
N GLU A 100 1.12 4.63 -0.68
CA GLU A 100 1.61 4.92 -2.03
C GLU A 100 2.84 5.81 -1.98
N SER A 101 2.79 6.91 -1.23
CA SER A 101 3.94 7.82 -1.09
C SER A 101 5.18 7.09 -0.56
N MET A 102 5.01 6.24 0.46
CA MET A 102 6.11 5.40 0.98
C MET A 102 6.63 4.43 -0.09
N THR A 103 5.74 3.81 -0.85
CA THR A 103 6.09 2.83 -1.90
C THR A 103 6.79 3.51 -3.08
N GLN A 104 6.36 4.70 -3.46
CA GLN A 104 7.02 5.52 -4.47
C GLN A 104 8.43 5.87 -4.04
N ARG A 105 8.64 6.27 -2.77
CA ARG A 105 9.98 6.50 -2.23
C ARG A 105 10.83 5.23 -2.23
N ALA A 106 10.25 4.07 -1.92
CA ALA A 106 10.94 2.78 -2.00
C ALA A 106 11.37 2.43 -3.44
N ILE A 107 10.52 2.68 -4.43
CA ILE A 107 10.84 2.53 -5.86
C ILE A 107 12.03 3.42 -6.24
N MET A 108 12.04 4.66 -5.79
CA MET A 108 13.11 5.61 -6.08
C MET A 108 14.44 5.29 -5.40
N LEU A 109 14.39 4.56 -4.30
CA LEU A 109 15.58 3.95 -3.68
C LEU A 109 15.99 2.65 -4.38
N GLY A 110 15.35 2.26 -5.48
CA GLY A 110 15.65 1.03 -6.21
C GLY A 110 15.31 -0.26 -5.46
N THR A 111 14.57 -0.18 -4.34
CA THR A 111 14.22 -1.35 -3.52
C THR A 111 13.02 -2.14 -4.06
N ILE A 112 12.20 -1.49 -4.90
CA ILE A 112 10.99 -2.08 -5.50
C ILE A 112 11.08 -1.96 -7.01
N SER A 113 10.99 -3.12 -7.68
CA SER A 113 10.98 -3.29 -9.13
C SER A 113 9.60 -3.66 -9.66
N SER A 114 9.38 -3.46 -10.97
CA SER A 114 8.20 -3.93 -11.71
C SER A 114 7.92 -5.42 -11.48
N HIS A 115 8.96 -6.26 -11.51
CA HIS A 115 8.85 -7.70 -11.28
C HIS A 115 8.37 -8.04 -9.85
N GLN A 116 8.86 -7.35 -8.82
CA GLN A 116 8.38 -7.56 -7.44
C GLN A 116 6.91 -7.18 -7.32
N ILE A 117 6.50 -6.04 -7.90
CA ILE A 117 5.10 -5.62 -7.94
C ILE A 117 4.22 -6.69 -8.59
N PHE A 118 4.64 -7.22 -9.75
CA PHE A 118 3.92 -8.30 -10.44
C PHE A 118 3.83 -9.58 -9.61
N THR A 119 4.93 -9.97 -8.96
CA THR A 119 5.00 -11.20 -8.14
C THR A 119 4.02 -11.12 -6.97
N ILE A 120 3.97 -9.99 -6.26
CA ILE A 120 3.05 -9.80 -5.12
C ILE A 120 1.61 -9.66 -5.58
N LEU A 121 1.36 -8.97 -6.70
CA LEU A 121 0.04 -8.91 -7.29
C LEU A 121 -0.47 -10.32 -7.65
N THR A 122 0.35 -11.14 -8.31
CA THR A 122 -0.05 -12.49 -8.76
C THR A 122 -0.15 -13.52 -7.65
N LYS A 123 0.49 -13.27 -6.50
CA LYS A 123 0.32 -14.07 -5.28
C LYS A 123 -1.13 -14.06 -4.78
N TRP A 124 -1.80 -12.91 -4.88
CA TRP A 124 -3.15 -12.72 -4.31
C TRP A 124 -4.25 -12.56 -5.36
N HIS A 125 -3.88 -12.16 -6.58
CA HIS A 125 -4.82 -11.83 -7.65
C HIS A 125 -4.53 -12.63 -8.92
N SER A 126 -5.57 -12.85 -9.73
CA SER A 126 -5.44 -13.36 -11.11
C SER A 126 -5.58 -12.19 -12.09
N PRO A 127 -4.50 -11.48 -12.48
CA PRO A 127 -4.61 -10.21 -13.22
C PRO A 127 -4.93 -10.40 -14.72
N THR A 128 -4.86 -11.62 -15.26
CA THR A 128 -4.97 -11.91 -16.71
C THR A 128 -6.16 -11.25 -17.41
N THR A 129 -7.36 -11.38 -16.83
CA THR A 129 -8.59 -10.81 -17.41
C THR A 129 -8.60 -9.29 -17.33
N ALA A 130 -8.15 -8.72 -16.22
CA ALA A 130 -8.06 -7.27 -16.03
C ALA A 130 -7.02 -6.66 -16.97
N LEU A 131 -5.83 -7.26 -17.08
CA LEU A 131 -4.77 -6.84 -18.01
C LEU A 131 -5.24 -6.89 -19.47
N SER A 132 -5.94 -7.97 -19.86
CA SER A 132 -6.52 -8.07 -21.20
C SER A 132 -7.53 -6.95 -21.46
N GLN A 133 -8.37 -6.63 -20.47
CA GLN A 133 -9.33 -5.53 -20.57
C GLN A 133 -8.63 -4.16 -20.70
N ILE A 134 -7.59 -3.91 -19.91
CA ILE A 134 -6.80 -2.67 -19.96
C ILE A 134 -6.17 -2.50 -21.36
N LEU A 135 -5.49 -3.53 -21.86
CA LEU A 135 -4.83 -3.49 -23.17
C LEU A 135 -5.82 -3.30 -24.32
N ASN A 136 -7.01 -3.91 -24.24
CA ASN A 136 -8.04 -3.83 -25.28
C ASN A 136 -8.85 -2.53 -25.26
N LYS A 137 -8.98 -1.86 -24.11
CA LYS A 137 -9.79 -0.63 -23.96
C LYS A 137 -9.24 0.54 -24.79
N ASP A 138 -7.93 0.56 -25.00
CA ASP A 138 -7.24 1.62 -25.74
C ASP A 138 -7.13 1.34 -27.25
N SER A 139 -7.26 0.07 -27.66
CA SER A 139 -7.44 -0.24 -29.07
C SER A 139 -8.90 0.05 -29.41
N GLY A 140 -9.20 1.25 -29.92
CA GLY A 140 -10.54 1.72 -30.31
C GLY A 140 -11.25 0.90 -31.41
N SER A 141 -10.88 -0.35 -31.60
CA SER A 141 -11.41 -1.28 -32.57
C SER A 141 -12.38 -2.25 -31.87
N ARG A 142 -13.68 -2.05 -32.09
CA ARG A 142 -14.70 -3.11 -31.92
C ARG A 142 -14.48 -4.15 -33.01
N MET A 143 -13.43 -4.96 -32.91
CA MET A 143 -13.29 -6.17 -33.73
C MET A 143 -13.79 -7.38 -32.94
N PRO A 144 -14.57 -8.28 -33.56
CA PRO A 144 -15.10 -9.45 -32.91
C PRO A 144 -13.96 -10.35 -32.44
N VAL A 145 -14.18 -10.99 -31.29
CA VAL A 145 -13.28 -11.93 -30.62
C VAL A 145 -12.70 -12.91 -31.65
N ARG A 146 -11.49 -12.62 -32.14
CA ARG A 146 -10.74 -13.54 -32.96
C ARG A 146 -10.12 -14.54 -31.99
N THR A 147 -10.73 -15.72 -31.94
CA THR A 147 -10.25 -16.94 -31.33
C THR A 147 -8.89 -17.33 -31.94
N LYS A 148 -7.82 -16.64 -31.57
CA LYS A 148 -6.45 -17.14 -31.69
C LYS A 148 -5.98 -17.53 -30.30
N LYS A 149 -6.00 -18.84 -30.09
CA LYS A 149 -5.60 -19.57 -28.89
C LYS A 149 -4.07 -19.51 -28.67
N ASN A 150 -3.46 -18.34 -28.84
CA ASN A 150 -2.17 -18.10 -28.22
C ASN A 150 -2.50 -17.74 -26.77
N ARG A 151 -2.28 -18.68 -25.84
CA ARG A 151 -2.24 -18.38 -24.41
C ARG A 151 -1.08 -17.39 -24.22
N VAL A 152 -1.35 -16.10 -24.39
CA VAL A 152 -0.42 -15.05 -24.00
C VAL A 152 -0.21 -15.24 -22.50
N SER A 153 1.05 -15.43 -22.09
CA SER A 153 1.36 -15.60 -20.68
C SER A 153 0.95 -14.34 -19.92
N THR A 154 0.53 -14.49 -18.67
CA THR A 154 0.19 -13.34 -17.81
C THR A 154 1.36 -12.37 -17.67
N SER A 155 2.60 -12.89 -17.65
CA SER A 155 3.83 -12.08 -17.69
C SER A 155 3.91 -11.23 -18.96
N ASN A 156 3.69 -11.81 -20.14
CA ASN A 156 3.77 -11.04 -21.39
C ASN A 156 2.70 -9.94 -21.46
N LEU A 157 1.50 -10.21 -20.92
CA LEU A 157 0.45 -9.19 -20.81
C LEU A 157 0.86 -8.07 -19.85
N TRP A 158 1.48 -8.42 -18.73
CA TRP A 158 2.02 -7.46 -17.77
C TRP A 158 3.09 -6.58 -18.42
N ASP A 159 4.14 -7.19 -19.00
CA ASP A 159 5.26 -6.48 -19.61
C ASP A 159 4.77 -5.54 -20.73
N SER A 160 3.82 -6.01 -21.55
CA SER A 160 3.21 -5.18 -22.61
C SER A 160 2.45 -3.98 -22.04
N ALA A 161 1.69 -4.17 -20.96
CA ALA A 161 0.92 -3.12 -20.31
C ALA A 161 1.81 -2.11 -19.57
N VAL A 162 2.85 -2.59 -18.87
CA VAL A 162 3.84 -1.74 -18.21
C VAL A 162 4.63 -0.94 -19.24
N PHE A 163 5.11 -1.57 -20.31
CA PHE A 163 5.81 -0.87 -21.39
C PHE A 163 4.95 0.24 -21.97
N LYS A 164 3.69 -0.06 -22.29
CA LYS A 164 2.75 0.94 -22.81
C LYS A 164 2.50 2.09 -21.85
N LEU A 165 2.22 1.80 -20.57
CA LEU A 165 2.01 2.84 -19.56
C LEU A 165 3.27 3.68 -19.33
N SER A 166 4.44 3.04 -19.27
CA SER A 166 5.73 3.73 -19.09
C SER A 166 6.04 4.69 -20.24
N SER A 167 5.65 4.36 -21.48
CA SER A 167 5.82 5.24 -22.63
C SER A 167 4.97 6.51 -22.57
N GLY A 168 3.81 6.44 -21.89
CA GLY A 168 2.89 7.57 -21.71
C GLY A 168 3.17 8.45 -20.48
N LEU A 169 4.02 8.02 -19.55
CA LEU A 169 4.40 8.83 -18.40
C LEU A 169 5.32 9.98 -18.85
N CYS A 170 4.88 11.22 -18.62
CA CYS A 170 5.68 12.42 -18.87
C CYS A 170 6.80 12.55 -17.83
N GLU A 171 7.96 13.08 -18.23
CA GLU A 171 9.07 13.40 -17.31
C GLU A 171 8.64 14.39 -16.21
N GLN A 172 7.62 15.22 -16.47
CA GLN A 172 7.05 16.17 -15.50
C GLN A 172 6.31 15.50 -14.33
N GLU A 173 5.74 14.30 -14.49
CA GLU A 173 5.12 13.57 -13.37
C GLU A 173 6.18 13.03 -12.38
N LEU A 174 7.45 13.02 -12.78
CA LEU A 174 8.60 12.58 -11.99
C LEU A 174 9.42 13.77 -11.43
N ASP A 175 9.08 15.01 -11.82
CA ASP A 175 9.86 16.22 -11.59
C ASP A 175 9.85 16.71 -10.13
N TRP A 176 8.86 16.27 -9.32
CA TRP A 176 8.79 16.63 -7.90
C TRP A 176 9.66 15.75 -6.99
N VAL A 177 10.31 14.70 -7.51
CA VAL A 177 11.09 13.74 -6.69
C VAL A 177 12.45 13.36 -7.25
N LEU A 178 12.73 13.62 -8.54
CA LEU A 178 14.04 13.31 -9.13
C LEU A 178 15.09 14.31 -8.64
N ASP A 179 15.93 13.88 -7.70
CA ASP A 179 17.19 14.57 -7.43
C ASP A 179 18.04 14.57 -8.72
N LYS A 180 18.70 15.69 -9.02
CA LYS A 180 19.37 15.94 -10.33
C LYS A 180 20.57 15.02 -10.61
N SER A 181 20.83 14.04 -9.75
CA SER A 181 21.96 13.11 -9.80
C SER A 181 21.63 11.74 -10.42
N ILE A 182 20.38 11.48 -10.80
CA ILE A 182 19.94 10.16 -11.30
C ILE A 182 20.35 9.98 -12.77
N THR A 183 20.95 8.83 -13.08
CA THR A 183 21.34 8.48 -14.46
C THR A 183 20.10 8.18 -15.32
N VAL A 184 20.21 8.33 -16.64
CA VAL A 184 19.10 8.04 -17.58
C VAL A 184 18.62 6.59 -17.46
N GLU A 185 19.53 5.66 -17.17
CA GLU A 185 19.23 4.23 -16.99
C GLU A 185 18.43 3.96 -15.71
N GLU A 186 18.85 4.53 -14.57
CA GLU A 186 18.11 4.47 -13.31
C GLU A 186 16.72 5.12 -13.45
N GLY A 187 16.63 6.26 -14.17
CA GLY A 187 15.37 6.92 -14.47
C GLY A 187 14.39 6.03 -15.24
N SER A 188 14.89 5.22 -16.19
CA SER A 188 14.07 4.25 -16.92
C SER A 188 13.53 3.14 -16.00
N TYR A 189 14.35 2.60 -15.11
CA TYR A 189 13.91 1.58 -14.15
C TYR A 189 12.85 2.11 -13.18
N TYR A 190 13.02 3.33 -12.66
CA TYR A 190 12.03 3.96 -11.77
C TYR A 190 10.72 4.25 -12.51
N LYS A 191 10.81 4.72 -13.76
CA LYS A 191 9.64 4.95 -14.62
C LYS A 191 8.86 3.67 -14.88
N GLU A 192 9.55 2.56 -15.14
CA GLU A 192 8.95 1.25 -15.31
C GLU A 192 8.25 0.77 -14.02
N ALA A 193 8.93 0.84 -12.88
CA ALA A 193 8.37 0.43 -11.58
C ALA A 193 7.17 1.32 -11.17
N MET A 194 7.20 2.62 -11.48
CA MET A 194 6.07 3.52 -11.26
C MET A 194 4.87 3.15 -12.15
N ALA A 195 5.12 2.86 -13.43
CA ALA A 195 4.07 2.38 -14.34
C ALA A 195 3.47 1.05 -13.86
N ALA A 196 4.30 0.13 -13.38
CA ALA A 196 3.88 -1.13 -12.76
C ALA A 196 3.01 -0.91 -11.52
N LEU A 197 3.36 0.03 -10.64
CA LEU A 197 2.55 0.36 -9.45
C LEU A 197 1.18 0.90 -9.86
N LYS A 198 1.13 1.85 -10.80
CA LYS A 198 -0.13 2.38 -11.36
C LYS A 198 -0.97 1.28 -12.00
N LEU A 199 -0.35 0.37 -12.75
CA LEU A 199 -1.02 -0.77 -13.38
C LEU A 199 -1.61 -1.73 -12.35
N ALA A 200 -0.87 -2.06 -11.29
CA ALA A 200 -1.35 -2.92 -10.21
C ALA A 200 -2.60 -2.33 -9.52
N LYS A 201 -2.58 -1.01 -9.22
CA LYS A 201 -3.74 -0.31 -8.66
C LYS A 201 -4.96 -0.41 -9.58
N GLU A 202 -4.76 -0.21 -10.89
CA GLU A 202 -5.86 -0.31 -11.86
C GLU A 202 -6.40 -1.74 -12.01
N VAL A 203 -5.53 -2.76 -11.96
CA VAL A 203 -5.96 -4.17 -11.94
C VAL A 203 -6.87 -4.44 -10.75
N ILE A 204 -6.49 -4.00 -9.54
CA ILE A 204 -7.32 -4.18 -8.35
C ILE A 204 -8.64 -3.43 -8.48
N ARG A 205 -8.63 -2.17 -8.96
CA ARG A 205 -9.85 -1.39 -9.21
C ARG A 205 -10.82 -2.07 -10.17
N ILE A 206 -10.32 -2.67 -11.25
CA ILE A 206 -11.17 -3.44 -12.18
C ILE A 206 -11.78 -4.65 -11.48
N GLN A 207 -11.00 -5.35 -10.66
CA GLN A 207 -11.49 -6.51 -9.91
C GLN A 207 -12.50 -6.12 -8.82
N GLU A 208 -12.33 -4.96 -8.18
CA GLU A 208 -13.31 -4.38 -7.24
C GLU A 208 -14.63 -4.09 -7.95
N LYS A 209 -14.58 -3.52 -9.17
CA LYS A 209 -15.77 -3.28 -10.00
C LYS A 209 -16.57 -4.55 -10.28
N TRP A 210 -15.91 -5.69 -10.46
CA TRP A 210 -16.59 -6.98 -10.65
C TRP A 210 -17.37 -7.45 -9.42
N ARG A 211 -17.07 -6.89 -8.24
CA ARG A 211 -17.69 -7.25 -6.96
C ARG A 211 -18.78 -6.28 -6.50
N GLU A 212 -18.94 -5.12 -7.15
CA GLU A 212 -19.91 -4.06 -6.75
C GLU A 212 -21.33 -4.60 -6.55
N ASN A 213 -21.82 -5.44 -7.46
CA ASN A 213 -23.17 -6.01 -7.34
C ASN A 213 -23.33 -6.91 -6.12
N ALA A 214 -22.30 -7.67 -5.78
CA ALA A 214 -22.32 -8.55 -4.61
C ALA A 214 -22.22 -7.74 -3.31
N VAL A 215 -21.44 -6.65 -3.31
CA VAL A 215 -21.36 -5.72 -2.18
C VAL A 215 -22.70 -5.01 -1.96
N ARG A 216 -23.36 -4.59 -3.04
CA ARG A 216 -24.68 -3.98 -2.97
C ARG A 216 -25.74 -4.93 -2.39
N ASP A 217 -25.79 -6.17 -2.86
CA ASP A 217 -26.69 -7.18 -2.30
C ASP A 217 -26.37 -7.47 -0.82
N LEU A 218 -25.09 -7.50 -0.45
CA LEU A 218 -24.65 -7.67 0.94
C LEU A 218 -25.14 -6.54 1.84
N ASN A 219 -24.93 -5.29 1.42
CA ASN A 219 -25.33 -4.09 2.17
C ASN A 219 -26.85 -4.03 2.34
N ASN A 220 -27.62 -4.32 1.28
CA ASN A 220 -29.08 -4.32 1.32
C ASN A 220 -29.65 -5.38 2.30
N ARG A 221 -28.97 -6.51 2.45
CA ARG A 221 -29.38 -7.59 3.36
C ARG A 221 -28.84 -7.43 4.78
N GLY A 222 -27.94 -6.48 5.02
CA GLY A 222 -27.22 -6.35 6.29
C GLY A 222 -26.34 -7.57 6.60
N GLY A 223 -25.82 -8.25 5.57
CA GLY A 223 -25.03 -9.47 5.72
C GLY A 223 -23.54 -9.21 5.96
N PHE A 224 -22.78 -10.29 6.17
CA PHE A 224 -21.31 -10.24 6.23
C PHE A 224 -20.69 -11.20 5.22
N SER A 225 -19.62 -10.75 4.55
CA SER A 225 -18.83 -11.59 3.65
C SER A 225 -17.35 -11.27 3.82
N ARG A 226 -16.59 -12.27 4.29
CA ARG A 226 -15.14 -12.14 4.48
C ARG A 226 -14.40 -11.86 3.17
N SER A 227 -14.82 -12.47 2.05
CA SER A 227 -14.15 -12.27 0.76
C SER A 227 -14.36 -10.86 0.23
N LEU A 228 -15.59 -10.32 0.34
CA LEU A 228 -15.89 -8.95 -0.05
C LEU A 228 -15.21 -7.94 0.87
N ALA A 229 -15.22 -8.19 2.19
CA ALA A 229 -14.54 -7.37 3.17
C ALA A 229 -13.03 -7.28 2.89
N ASN A 230 -12.38 -8.44 2.71
CA ASN A 230 -10.98 -8.50 2.34
C ASN A 230 -10.73 -7.76 1.03
N SER A 231 -11.58 -7.92 0.03
CA SER A 231 -11.33 -7.29 -1.27
C SER A 231 -11.26 -5.77 -1.23
N ALA A 232 -11.94 -5.13 -0.27
CA ALA A 232 -11.90 -3.68 -0.11
C ALA A 232 -10.57 -3.16 0.46
N THR A 233 -9.75 -4.05 1.04
CA THR A 233 -8.45 -3.73 1.66
C THR A 233 -7.28 -4.30 0.86
N ASP A 234 -7.52 -4.82 -0.35
CA ASP A 234 -6.49 -5.46 -1.18
C ASP A 234 -5.34 -4.52 -1.52
N TRP A 235 -5.65 -3.28 -1.89
CA TRP A 235 -4.62 -2.32 -2.27
C TRP A 235 -3.70 -1.91 -1.10
N PRO A 236 -4.22 -1.46 0.08
CA PRO A 236 -3.38 -1.25 1.26
C PRO A 236 -2.53 -2.47 1.65
N CYS A 237 -3.09 -3.69 1.56
CA CYS A 237 -2.37 -4.91 1.92
C CYS A 237 -1.24 -5.23 0.94
N LEU A 238 -1.45 -5.01 -0.37
CA LEU A 238 -0.41 -5.17 -1.38
C LEU A 238 0.75 -4.20 -1.13
N LEU A 239 0.46 -2.93 -0.84
CA LEU A 239 1.49 -1.92 -0.53
C LEU A 239 2.27 -2.26 0.74
N LEU A 240 1.58 -2.72 1.79
CA LEU A 240 2.22 -3.18 3.02
C LEU A 240 3.20 -4.33 2.75
N GLU A 241 2.81 -5.32 1.96
CA GLU A 241 3.69 -6.44 1.62
C GLU A 241 4.89 -5.98 0.77
N LEU A 242 4.68 -5.10 -0.20
CA LEU A 242 5.76 -4.51 -0.99
C LEU A 242 6.78 -3.75 -0.13
N LEU A 243 6.30 -2.87 0.75
CA LEU A 243 7.17 -2.13 1.67
C LEU A 243 7.89 -3.06 2.64
N SER A 244 7.24 -4.14 3.08
CA SER A 244 7.86 -5.15 3.95
C SER A 244 8.98 -5.91 3.24
N LEU A 245 8.81 -6.19 1.94
CA LEU A 245 9.82 -6.83 1.12
C LEU A 245 10.99 -5.91 0.79
N ALA A 246 10.71 -4.64 0.57
CA ALA A 246 11.70 -3.59 0.34
C ALA A 246 12.55 -3.28 1.59
N ALA A 247 12.09 -3.66 2.78
CA ALA A 247 12.77 -3.34 4.02
C ALA A 247 14.16 -4.00 4.10
N GLU A 248 15.21 -3.18 4.18
CA GLU A 248 16.61 -3.58 4.30
C GLU A 248 17.28 -2.74 5.40
N MET A 249 17.97 -3.40 6.34
CA MET A 249 18.72 -2.72 7.40
C MET A 249 19.72 -1.73 6.80
N ASP A 250 19.89 -0.61 7.51
CA ASP A 250 20.79 0.49 7.14
C ASP A 250 20.54 1.15 5.77
N TYR A 251 19.46 0.77 5.07
CA TYR A 251 19.10 1.33 3.77
C TYR A 251 17.67 1.86 3.70
N PHE A 252 16.67 1.00 3.92
CA PHE A 252 15.26 1.37 3.86
C PHE A 252 14.48 0.63 4.94
N GLN A 253 14.03 1.36 5.97
CA GLN A 253 13.37 0.79 7.14
C GLN A 253 11.99 1.45 7.35
N PRO A 254 10.98 0.99 6.59
CA PRO A 254 9.64 1.53 6.66
C PRO A 254 8.92 1.10 7.93
N LYS A 255 8.08 1.99 8.45
CA LYS A 255 7.09 1.69 9.49
C LYS A 255 5.82 2.50 9.24
N LEU A 256 4.69 1.98 9.67
CA LEU A 256 3.39 2.64 9.55
C LEU A 256 2.81 2.89 10.93
N VAL A 257 2.37 4.12 11.17
CA VAL A 257 1.56 4.49 12.33
C VAL A 257 0.17 4.85 11.84
N ILE A 258 -0.84 4.16 12.35
CA ILE A 258 -2.25 4.50 12.13
C ILE A 258 -2.82 4.98 13.46
N ASN A 259 -3.08 6.28 13.55
CA ASN A 259 -3.70 6.92 14.70
C ASN A 259 -5.23 6.94 14.56
N ASN A 260 -5.90 6.77 15.70
CA ASN A 260 -7.37 6.78 15.81
C ASN A 260 -8.04 5.76 14.87
N ILE A 261 -7.53 4.53 14.84
CA ILE A 261 -8.02 3.44 13.97
C ILE A 261 -9.53 3.20 14.13
N GLU A 262 -10.06 3.36 15.34
CA GLU A 262 -11.47 3.19 15.68
C GLU A 262 -12.42 4.15 14.95
N VAL A 263 -11.92 5.26 14.40
CA VAL A 263 -12.72 6.21 13.61
C VAL A 263 -13.31 5.52 12.38
N LEU A 264 -12.62 4.54 11.79
CA LEU A 264 -13.15 3.75 10.66
C LEU A 264 -14.46 3.02 11.01
N LYS A 265 -14.66 2.60 12.28
CA LYS A 265 -15.88 1.89 12.69
C LYS A 265 -17.14 2.72 12.48
N ASN A 266 -17.01 4.04 12.62
CA ASN A 266 -18.11 5.00 12.51
C ASN A 266 -18.17 5.67 11.13
N ALA A 267 -17.29 5.30 10.20
CA ALA A 267 -17.23 5.92 8.89
C ALA A 267 -18.46 5.56 8.05
N VAL A 268 -19.05 6.57 7.41
CA VAL A 268 -20.21 6.40 6.54
C VAL A 268 -19.77 6.13 5.11
N SER A 269 -20.49 5.23 4.44
CA SER A 269 -20.38 5.05 3.00
C SER A 269 -21.55 5.75 2.30
N GLU A 270 -21.23 6.59 1.32
CA GLU A 270 -22.21 7.21 0.42
C GLU A 270 -22.53 6.33 -0.80
N ASP A 271 -21.75 5.26 -1.02
CA ASP A 271 -21.85 4.37 -2.17
C ASP A 271 -22.21 2.95 -1.71
N ASP A 272 -23.40 2.48 -2.12
CA ASP A 272 -23.91 1.15 -1.80
C ASP A 272 -23.07 0.00 -2.39
N ARG A 273 -22.12 0.33 -3.27
CA ARG A 273 -21.16 -0.60 -3.89
C ARG A 273 -19.89 -0.82 -3.07
N THR A 274 -19.74 -0.13 -1.95
CA THR A 274 -18.62 -0.30 -1.02
C THR A 274 -19.10 -0.85 0.32
N ILE A 275 -18.26 -1.63 0.99
CA ILE A 275 -18.59 -2.18 2.31
C ILE A 275 -18.69 -1.06 3.36
N CYS A 276 -19.42 -1.29 4.45
CA CYS A 276 -19.51 -0.32 5.54
C CYS A 276 -18.17 -0.14 6.29
N GLY A 277 -18.03 0.99 6.98
CA GLY A 277 -16.79 1.37 7.68
C GLY A 277 -16.35 0.34 8.74
N SER A 278 -17.28 -0.22 9.50
CA SER A 278 -16.99 -1.27 10.49
C SER A 278 -16.43 -2.55 9.86
N MET A 279 -16.98 -3.00 8.73
CA MET A 279 -16.43 -4.14 7.99
C MET A 279 -15.04 -3.84 7.42
N TYR A 280 -14.82 -2.63 6.91
CA TYR A 280 -13.51 -2.20 6.42
C TYR A 280 -12.48 -2.18 7.56
N HIS A 281 -12.83 -1.58 8.69
CA HIS A 281 -12.02 -1.53 9.91
C HIS A 281 -11.55 -2.93 10.34
N ASP A 282 -12.50 -3.85 10.53
CA ASP A 282 -12.21 -5.18 11.03
C ASP A 282 -11.39 -5.99 10.02
N SER A 283 -11.70 -5.85 8.72
CA SER A 283 -10.92 -6.50 7.66
C SER A 283 -9.49 -5.97 7.61
N LEU A 284 -9.29 -4.65 7.70
CA LEU A 284 -7.97 -4.03 7.65
C LEU A 284 -7.09 -4.52 8.81
N ILE A 285 -7.60 -4.46 10.05
CA ILE A 285 -6.86 -4.94 11.23
C ILE A 285 -6.52 -6.43 11.07
N TRP A 286 -7.51 -7.25 10.72
CA TRP A 286 -7.30 -8.68 10.59
C TRP A 286 -6.24 -9.01 9.53
N ARG A 287 -6.25 -8.30 8.40
CA ARG A 287 -5.25 -8.52 7.34
C ARG A 287 -3.87 -8.00 7.70
N ILE A 288 -3.75 -6.88 8.41
CA ILE A 288 -2.46 -6.41 8.94
C ILE A 288 -1.86 -7.45 9.88
N ILE A 289 -2.67 -7.99 10.81
CA ILE A 289 -2.22 -9.05 11.73
C ILE A 289 -1.82 -10.30 10.94
N ALA A 290 -2.63 -10.73 9.96
CA ALA A 290 -2.33 -11.90 9.14
C ALA A 290 -1.03 -11.73 8.33
N LEU A 291 -0.78 -10.53 7.78
CA LEU A 291 0.48 -10.22 7.10
C LEU A 291 1.66 -10.26 8.08
N GLY A 292 1.52 -9.71 9.28
CA GLY A 292 2.54 -9.79 10.33
C GLY A 292 2.89 -11.23 10.69
N ALA A 293 1.87 -12.05 10.98
CA ALA A 293 2.06 -13.41 11.45
C ALA A 293 2.62 -14.35 10.38
N ASN A 294 2.18 -14.21 9.11
CA ASN A 294 2.54 -15.13 8.04
C ASN A 294 3.74 -14.67 7.21
N GLU A 295 3.86 -13.37 6.95
CA GLU A 295 4.84 -12.81 6.01
C GLU A 295 5.94 -11.98 6.70
N ARG A 296 5.76 -11.68 8.01
CA ARG A 296 6.58 -10.75 8.79
C ARG A 296 6.59 -9.37 8.14
N CYS A 297 5.50 -8.63 8.30
CA CYS A 297 5.37 -7.30 7.73
C CYS A 297 6.25 -6.26 8.44
N LEU A 298 6.39 -5.10 7.79
CA LEU A 298 7.01 -3.90 8.36
C LEU A 298 6.32 -3.53 9.70
N PRO A 299 7.00 -2.85 10.63
CA PRO A 299 6.39 -2.40 11.87
C PRO A 299 5.13 -1.54 11.65
N VAL A 300 3.97 -2.08 12.03
CA VAL A 300 2.70 -1.33 12.04
C VAL A 300 2.29 -1.04 13.48
N LEU A 301 2.05 0.23 13.79
CA LEU A 301 1.58 0.71 15.08
C LEU A 301 0.13 1.19 14.94
N LEU A 302 -0.78 0.54 15.66
CA LEU A 302 -2.18 0.96 15.75
C LEU A 302 -2.37 1.70 17.07
N ILE A 303 -2.66 3.00 17.01
CA ILE A 303 -2.99 3.79 18.20
C ILE A 303 -4.51 3.85 18.30
N THR A 304 -5.01 3.47 19.47
CA THR A 304 -6.45 3.44 19.72
C THR A 304 -6.77 3.99 21.10
N SER A 305 -7.88 4.70 21.22
CA SER A 305 -8.35 5.22 22.50
C SER A 305 -9.61 4.51 22.98
N ASP A 306 -9.79 4.42 24.30
CA ASP A 306 -11.06 4.04 24.90
C ASP A 306 -12.16 5.03 24.48
N GLY A 307 -13.28 4.50 23.96
CA GLY A 307 -14.50 5.27 23.63
C GLY A 307 -14.87 5.30 22.16
#